data_AF-A0A821QTS9-F1
#
_entry.id   AF-A0A821QTS9-F1
#
_cell.length_a   1.000
_cell.length_b   1.000
_cell.length_c   1.000
_cell.angle_alpha   90.00
_cell.angle_beta   90.00
_cell.angle_gamma   90.00
#
_symmetry.space_group_name_H-M   'P 1'
#
loop_
_entity.id
_entity.type
_entity.pdbx_description
1 polymer ?
#
loop_
_entity_poly.entity_id
_entity_poly.type
_entity_poly.pdbx_seq_one_letter_code
_entity_poly.pdbx_strand_id
1 'polypeptide(L)'
;IFECTRIRFPDLPGKLNKLILPSEPIIINHTICLGADQKKHACYDIDVEVDDQVRDSMRTFLTPQNTHELEELDRKVLQHIDSINQLKQSREFYLSFADDPQGFICKWLASQSRDVKMLTDSPIGNTEEERRADYYMEQWSYEAVSRYFYNKVQQKRVELEQALGIRNS
;
A
#
# COMPACT_ATOMS: atom_id res chain seq x y z
N ILE A 1 61.47 -4.85 -14.15
CA ILE A 1 60.11 -4.27 -14.12
C ILE A 1 59.84 -3.59 -12.77
N PHE A 2 59.81 -4.30 -11.63
CA PHE A 2 59.50 -3.67 -10.33
C PHE A 2 60.70 -3.35 -9.42
N GLU A 3 61.92 -3.69 -9.87
CA GLU A 3 63.21 -3.40 -9.19
C GLU A 3 63.31 -3.91 -7.74
N CYS A 4 62.70 -5.06 -7.46
CA CYS A 4 62.77 -5.71 -6.14
C CYS A 4 62.74 -7.22 -6.28
N THR A 5 63.41 -7.93 -5.38
CA THR A 5 63.54 -9.40 -5.37
C THR A 5 62.27 -10.12 -4.88
N ARG A 6 61.47 -9.48 -4.02
CA ARG A 6 60.15 -9.95 -3.57
C ARG A 6 59.18 -8.77 -3.40
N ILE A 7 57.90 -9.02 -3.66
CA ILE A 7 56.80 -8.05 -3.55
C ILE A 7 55.68 -8.70 -2.74
N ARG A 8 55.02 -7.95 -1.86
CA ARG A 8 53.80 -8.40 -1.20
C ARG A 8 52.61 -8.16 -2.13
N PHE A 9 51.68 -9.12 -2.24
CA PHE A 9 50.53 -9.03 -3.13
C PHE A 9 49.72 -7.72 -3.01
N PRO A 10 49.50 -7.13 -1.82
CA PRO A 10 48.82 -5.84 -1.69
C PRO A 10 49.59 -4.65 -2.26
N ASP A 11 50.92 -4.72 -2.38
CA ASP A 11 51.75 -3.65 -2.93
C ASP A 11 51.79 -3.68 -4.47
N LEU A 12 51.25 -4.75 -5.09
CA LEU A 12 51.27 -4.97 -6.52
C LEU A 12 50.50 -3.91 -7.32
N PRO A 13 49.24 -3.54 -6.98
CA PRO A 13 48.51 -2.51 -7.73
C PRO A 13 49.23 -1.16 -7.74
N GLY A 14 49.81 -0.77 -6.60
CA GLY A 14 50.56 0.49 -6.47
C GLY A 14 51.85 0.53 -7.28
N LYS A 15 52.55 -0.61 -7.40
CA LYS A 15 53.71 -0.73 -8.29
C LYS A 15 53.32 -0.85 -9.77
N LEU A 16 52.21 -1.53 -10.08
CA LEU A 16 51.69 -1.69 -11.43
C LEU A 16 51.24 -0.35 -12.03
N ASN A 17 50.49 0.46 -11.28
CA ASN A 17 49.99 1.76 -11.74
C ASN A 17 51.10 2.72 -12.17
N LYS A 18 52.31 2.61 -11.60
CA LYS A 18 53.47 3.43 -12.00
C LYS A 18 54.06 3.05 -13.36
N LEU A 19 53.73 1.86 -13.85
CA LEU A 19 54.19 1.33 -15.13
C LEU A 19 53.12 1.43 -16.22
N ILE A 20 51.88 1.76 -15.84
CA ILE A 20 50.80 2.04 -16.79
C ILE A 20 50.99 3.48 -17.26
N LEU A 21 51.65 3.62 -18.41
CA LEU A 21 51.80 4.89 -19.10
C LEU A 21 50.58 5.15 -19.99
N PRO A 22 50.23 6.42 -20.26
CA PRO A 22 49.27 6.73 -21.30
C PRO A 22 49.75 6.18 -22.65
N SER A 23 48.82 5.86 -23.55
CA SER A 23 49.17 5.42 -24.91
C SER A 23 50.11 6.45 -25.55
N GLU A 24 51.15 5.95 -26.21
CA GLU A 24 52.09 6.83 -26.89
C GLU A 24 51.36 7.63 -27.99
N PRO A 25 51.69 8.92 -28.17
CA PRO A 25 51.06 9.74 -29.20
C PRO A 25 51.44 9.24 -30.59
N ILE A 26 50.53 9.39 -31.54
CA ILE A 26 50.79 9.06 -32.94
C ILE A 26 51.69 10.16 -33.53
N ILE A 27 52.92 9.80 -33.89
CA ILE A 27 53.90 10.72 -34.48
C ILE A 27 54.05 10.43 -35.97
N ILE A 28 53.68 11.40 -36.81
CA ILE A 28 53.83 11.32 -38.27
C ILE A 28 54.96 12.24 -38.70
N ASN A 29 56.09 11.65 -39.11
CA ASN A 29 57.24 12.39 -39.63
C ASN A 29 57.12 12.54 -41.14
N HIS A 30 57.09 13.78 -41.63
CA HIS A 30 57.04 14.10 -43.06
C HIS A 30 58.27 14.92 -43.47
N THR A 31 59.10 14.35 -44.34
CA THR A 31 60.26 15.04 -44.93
C THR A 31 59.87 15.70 -46.25
N ILE A 32 60.09 17.01 -46.38
CA ILE A 32 59.74 17.77 -47.58
C ILE A 32 60.84 17.57 -48.63
N CYS A 33 60.52 16.92 -49.75
CA CYS A 33 61.40 16.80 -50.91
C CYS A 33 61.02 17.83 -51.98
N LEU A 34 61.98 18.62 -52.45
CA LEU A 34 61.80 19.68 -53.48
C LEU A 34 61.90 19.17 -54.93
N GLY A 35 61.91 17.85 -55.13
CA GLY A 35 61.96 17.24 -56.46
C GLY A 35 60.64 17.40 -57.20
N ALA A 36 60.71 17.80 -58.47
CA ALA A 36 59.55 17.73 -59.35
C ALA A 36 59.18 16.25 -59.54
N ASP A 37 57.94 15.91 -59.21
CA ASP A 37 57.20 14.70 -59.60
C ASP A 37 56.97 13.60 -58.53
N GLN A 38 56.40 13.94 -57.36
CA GLN A 38 55.82 12.92 -56.47
C GLN A 38 54.44 13.32 -55.92
N LYS A 39 53.48 12.39 -56.01
CA LYS A 39 52.09 12.50 -55.53
C LYS A 39 52.09 12.81 -54.02
N LYS A 40 51.54 13.97 -53.64
CA LYS A 40 51.59 14.54 -52.27
C LYS A 40 50.50 14.04 -51.33
N HIS A 41 50.27 12.73 -51.25
CA HIS A 41 49.30 12.16 -50.29
C HIS A 41 49.90 10.95 -49.60
N ALA A 42 50.31 11.12 -48.35
CA ALA A 42 50.60 10.01 -47.45
C ALA A 42 49.30 9.68 -46.70
N CYS A 43 48.82 8.45 -46.86
CA CYS A 43 47.64 7.96 -46.15
C CYS A 43 48.10 7.02 -45.04
N TYR A 44 47.60 7.24 -43.83
CA TYR A 44 47.89 6.41 -42.65
C TYR A 44 46.58 5.85 -42.13
N ASP A 45 46.42 4.53 -42.21
CA ASP A 45 45.31 3.83 -41.56
C ASP A 45 45.70 3.61 -40.10
N ILE A 46 44.84 4.07 -39.19
CA ILE A 46 45.04 3.99 -37.75
C ILE A 46 43.83 3.24 -37.19
N ASP A 47 44.10 2.09 -36.57
CA ASP A 47 43.08 1.35 -35.83
C ASP A 47 42.74 2.10 -34.54
N VAL A 48 41.46 2.45 -34.37
CA VAL A 48 40.95 3.15 -33.18
C VAL A 48 40.03 2.20 -32.43
N GLU A 49 40.31 2.00 -31.15
CA GLU A 49 39.42 1.26 -30.27
C GLU A 49 38.19 2.13 -29.96
N VAL A 50 37.00 1.62 -30.30
CA VAL A 50 35.73 2.32 -30.09
C VAL A 50 35.02 1.69 -28.90
N ASP A 51 34.37 2.51 -28.08
CA ASP A 51 33.57 1.98 -26.97
C ASP A 51 32.50 0.99 -27.48
N ASP A 52 32.31 -0.08 -26.71
CA ASP A 52 31.36 -1.14 -27.02
C ASP A 52 29.93 -0.62 -26.91
N GLN A 53 29.30 -0.33 -28.05
CA GLN A 53 27.93 0.20 -28.16
C GLN A 53 26.89 -0.72 -27.49
N VAL A 54 27.24 -2.00 -27.28
CA VAL A 54 26.40 -2.96 -26.55
C VAL A 54 26.28 -2.57 -25.07
N ARG A 55 27.33 -1.99 -24.48
CA ARG A 55 27.36 -1.60 -23.06
C ARG A 55 26.36 -0.49 -22.76
N ASP A 56 26.27 0.50 -23.64
CA ASP A 56 25.29 1.59 -23.50
C ASP A 56 23.86 1.08 -23.72
N SER A 57 23.67 0.21 -24.70
CA SER A 57 22.38 -0.45 -24.95
C SER A 57 21.91 -1.27 -23.74
N MET A 58 22.82 -2.02 -23.11
CA MET A 58 22.53 -2.75 -21.87
C MET A 58 22.18 -1.81 -20.72
N ARG A 59 22.88 -0.68 -20.59
CA ARG A 59 22.61 0.30 -19.53
C ARG A 59 21.22 0.94 -19.68
N THR A 60 20.81 1.25 -20.91
CA THR A 60 19.46 1.73 -21.21
C THR A 60 18.42 0.66 -20.93
N PHE A 61 18.68 -0.60 -21.30
CA PHE A 61 17.78 -1.73 -21.04
C PHE A 61 17.57 -2.00 -19.55
N LEU A 62 18.61 -1.89 -18.74
CA LEU A 62 18.54 -2.10 -17.29
C LEU A 62 17.88 -0.94 -16.54
N THR A 63 17.66 0.20 -17.19
CA THR A 63 16.96 1.33 -16.60
C THR A 63 15.46 1.10 -16.74
N PRO A 64 14.69 0.98 -15.64
CA PRO A 64 13.25 0.82 -15.72
C PRO A 64 12.64 2.02 -16.46
N GLN A 65 12.09 1.78 -17.64
CA GLN A 65 11.34 2.75 -18.42
C GLN A 65 9.85 2.58 -18.07
N ASN A 66 9.08 3.67 -18.09
CA ASN A 66 7.62 3.67 -18.00
C ASN A 66 6.98 3.11 -16.70
N THR A 67 7.71 3.07 -15.58
CA THR A 67 7.14 2.62 -14.29
C THR A 67 6.00 3.51 -13.81
N HIS A 68 6.11 4.83 -14.00
CA HIS A 68 5.08 5.79 -13.62
C HIS A 68 3.78 5.62 -14.41
N GLU A 69 3.87 5.38 -15.73
CA GLU A 69 2.69 5.15 -16.56
C GLU A 69 1.96 3.86 -16.16
N LEU A 70 2.73 2.82 -15.80
CA LEU A 70 2.18 1.56 -15.30
C LEU A 70 1.43 1.76 -13.97
N GLU A 71 2.02 2.49 -13.03
CA GLU A 71 1.38 2.82 -11.74
C GLU A 71 0.10 3.66 -11.94
N GLU A 72 0.10 4.59 -12.90
CA GLU A 72 -1.10 5.35 -13.24
C GLU A 72 -2.21 4.49 -13.86
N LEU A 73 -1.83 3.56 -14.74
CA LEU A 73 -2.77 2.59 -15.33
C LEU A 73 -3.36 1.68 -14.25
N ASP A 74 -2.55 1.17 -13.33
CA ASP A 74 -3.00 0.34 -12.21
C ASP A 74 -4.00 1.11 -11.33
N ARG A 75 -3.73 2.38 -11.02
CA ARG A 75 -4.65 3.24 -10.29
C ARG A 75 -5.99 3.41 -11.03
N LYS A 76 -5.97 3.59 -12.36
CA LYS A 76 -7.20 3.70 -13.16
C LYS A 76 -7.98 2.39 -13.15
N VAL A 77 -7.30 1.24 -13.24
CA VAL A 77 -7.94 -0.07 -13.15
C VAL A 77 -8.66 -0.23 -11.81
N LEU A 78 -8.01 0.11 -10.70
CA LEU A 78 -8.63 0.06 -9.37
C LEU A 78 -9.86 0.98 -9.27
N GLN A 79 -9.76 2.22 -9.78
CA GLN A 79 -10.90 3.14 -9.82
C GLN A 79 -12.08 2.60 -10.63
N HIS A 80 -11.82 1.94 -11.77
CA HIS A 80 -12.87 1.33 -12.57
C HIS A 80 -13.50 0.12 -11.87
N ILE A 81 -12.71 -0.70 -11.17
CA ILE A 81 -13.22 -1.82 -10.37
C ILE A 81 -14.16 -1.31 -9.27
N ASP A 82 -13.77 -0.27 -8.54
CA ASP A 82 -14.60 0.34 -7.49
C ASP A 82 -15.90 0.89 -8.07
N SER A 83 -15.83 1.57 -9.21
CA SER A 83 -17.02 2.08 -9.91
C SER A 83 -17.96 0.96 -10.35
N ILE A 84 -17.43 -0.14 -10.90
CA ILE A 84 -18.22 -1.32 -11.27
C ILE A 84 -18.90 -1.93 -10.05
N ASN A 85 -18.21 -2.04 -8.91
CA ASN A 85 -18.78 -2.58 -7.69
C ASN A 85 -19.92 -1.71 -7.15
N GLN A 86 -19.76 -0.38 -7.15
CA GLN A 86 -20.81 0.56 -6.78
C GLN A 86 -22.03 0.45 -7.71
N LEU A 87 -21.80 0.38 -9.03
CA LEU A 87 -22.87 0.21 -10.01
C LEU A 87 -23.59 -1.14 -9.84
N LYS A 88 -22.86 -2.21 -9.54
CA LYS A 88 -23.43 -3.53 -9.25
C LYS A 88 -24.34 -3.48 -8.03
N GLN A 89 -23.87 -2.92 -6.91
CA GLN A 89 -24.68 -2.77 -5.69
C GLN A 89 -25.94 -1.95 -5.95
N SER A 90 -25.79 -0.82 -6.64
CA SER A 90 -26.90 0.05 -7.04
C SER A 90 -27.92 -0.71 -7.92
N ARG A 91 -27.44 -1.45 -8.92
CA ARG A 91 -28.29 -2.28 -9.78
C ARG A 91 -29.05 -3.35 -8.99
N GLU A 92 -28.36 -4.08 -8.11
CA GLU A 92 -28.97 -5.11 -7.27
C GLU A 92 -30.02 -4.53 -6.32
N PHE A 93 -29.76 -3.34 -5.75
CA PHE A 93 -30.73 -2.60 -4.93
C PHE A 93 -32.01 -2.30 -5.70
N TYR A 94 -31.90 -1.68 -6.89
CA TYR A 94 -33.07 -1.30 -7.67
C TYR A 94 -33.82 -2.50 -8.24
N LEU A 95 -33.13 -3.58 -8.61
CA LEU A 95 -33.78 -4.82 -9.04
C LEU A 95 -34.53 -5.49 -7.90
N SER A 96 -33.94 -5.55 -6.70
CA SER A 96 -34.59 -6.11 -5.52
C SER A 96 -35.84 -5.31 -5.14
N PHE A 97 -35.79 -3.98 -5.29
CA PHE A 97 -36.96 -3.12 -5.11
C PHE A 97 -38.04 -3.36 -6.17
N ALA A 98 -37.64 -3.53 -7.44
CA ALA A 98 -38.59 -3.72 -8.54
C ALA A 98 -39.31 -5.08 -8.48
N ASP A 99 -38.65 -6.12 -7.96
CA ASP A 99 -39.19 -7.48 -7.82
C ASP A 99 -40.27 -7.59 -6.74
N ASP A 100 -39.99 -7.05 -5.54
CA ASP A 100 -40.94 -7.02 -4.41
C ASP A 100 -40.81 -5.68 -3.65
N PRO A 101 -41.48 -4.61 -4.11
CA PRO A 101 -41.31 -3.28 -3.52
C PRO A 101 -41.78 -3.21 -2.07
N GLN A 102 -42.86 -3.92 -1.72
CA GLN A 102 -43.41 -3.89 -0.37
C GLN A 102 -42.47 -4.62 0.61
N GLY A 103 -42.07 -5.86 0.31
CA GLY A 103 -41.16 -6.59 1.17
C GLY A 103 -39.76 -5.97 1.21
N PHE A 104 -39.30 -5.40 0.10
CA PHE A 104 -38.05 -4.64 0.06
C PHE A 104 -38.08 -3.44 0.99
N ILE A 105 -39.12 -2.57 0.91
CA ILE A 105 -39.22 -1.39 1.79
C ILE A 105 -39.24 -1.80 3.25
N CYS A 106 -39.99 -2.83 3.63
CA CYS A 106 -40.04 -3.32 5.01
C CYS A 106 -38.65 -3.80 5.49
N LYS A 107 -37.95 -4.61 4.69
CA LYS A 107 -36.59 -5.07 5.00
C LYS A 107 -35.59 -3.91 5.06
N TRP A 108 -35.71 -2.96 4.15
CA TRP A 108 -34.87 -1.77 4.07
C TRP A 108 -35.03 -0.89 5.31
N LEU A 109 -36.26 -0.57 5.70
CA LEU A 109 -36.54 0.20 6.92
C LEU A 109 -36.02 -0.51 8.17
N ALA A 110 -36.18 -1.82 8.27
CA ALA A 110 -35.64 -2.61 9.36
C ALA A 110 -34.10 -2.59 9.38
N SER A 111 -33.44 -2.65 8.22
CA SER A 111 -31.99 -2.52 8.11
C SER A 111 -31.52 -1.14 8.58
N GLN A 112 -32.08 -0.07 8.02
CA GLN A 112 -31.74 1.30 8.37
C GLN A 112 -31.97 1.59 9.86
N SER A 113 -33.05 1.06 10.45
CA SER A 113 -33.31 1.19 11.89
C SER A 113 -32.21 0.54 12.73
N ARG A 114 -31.73 -0.67 12.33
CA ARG A 114 -30.61 -1.34 13.02
C ARG A 114 -29.31 -0.57 12.85
N ASP A 115 -29.01 -0.08 11.65
CA ASP A 115 -27.77 0.65 11.36
C ASP A 115 -27.70 1.95 12.18
N VAL A 116 -28.82 2.67 12.29
CA VAL A 116 -28.93 3.87 13.14
C VAL A 116 -28.74 3.51 14.62
N LYS A 117 -29.34 2.42 15.11
CA LYS A 117 -29.16 1.98 16.50
C LYS A 117 -27.68 1.65 16.79
N MET A 118 -26.99 0.99 15.86
CA MET A 118 -25.55 0.69 15.99
C MET A 118 -24.70 1.96 16.00
N LEU A 119 -25.00 2.94 15.14
CA LEU A 119 -24.23 4.19 15.07
C LEU A 119 -24.44 5.11 16.27
N THR A 120 -25.58 5.01 16.95
CA THR A 120 -25.97 5.91 18.04
C THR A 120 -25.74 5.35 19.44
N ASP A 121 -25.16 4.15 19.56
CA ASP A 121 -25.06 3.39 20.82
C ASP A 121 -26.38 3.42 21.61
N SER A 122 -27.51 3.40 20.88
CA SER A 122 -28.82 3.47 21.50
C SER A 122 -29.03 2.23 22.38
N PRO A 123 -29.70 2.36 23.53
CA PRO A 123 -29.91 1.25 24.45
C PRO A 123 -30.48 0.02 23.72
N ILE A 124 -29.96 -1.15 24.10
CA ILE A 124 -30.44 -2.44 23.57
C ILE A 124 -31.90 -2.60 23.97
N GLY A 125 -32.80 -2.36 23.02
CA GLY A 125 -34.24 -2.44 23.23
C GLY A 125 -35.02 -2.02 22.00
N ASN A 126 -36.21 -2.55 21.86
CA ASN A 126 -37.19 -2.08 20.90
C ASN A 126 -38.37 -1.54 21.69
N THR A 127 -38.43 -0.21 21.84
CA THR A 127 -39.48 0.48 22.62
C THR A 127 -40.89 0.08 22.18
N GLU A 128 -41.08 -0.27 20.90
CA GLU A 128 -42.37 -0.72 20.40
C GLU A 128 -42.69 -2.18 20.82
N GLU A 129 -41.69 -3.06 20.89
CA GLU A 129 -41.90 -4.41 21.43
C GLU A 129 -42.17 -4.36 22.92
N GLU A 130 -41.42 -3.54 23.66
CA GLU A 130 -41.63 -3.30 25.10
C GLU A 130 -43.01 -2.74 25.43
N ARG A 131 -43.73 -2.14 24.47
CA ARG A 131 -45.11 -1.71 24.68
C ARG A 131 -46.12 -2.85 24.68
N ARG A 132 -45.78 -4.02 24.13
CA ARG A 132 -46.70 -5.15 23.96
C ARG A 132 -46.62 -6.08 25.14
N ALA A 133 -47.77 -6.54 25.64
CA ALA A 133 -47.82 -7.44 26.80
C ALA A 133 -47.06 -8.76 26.54
N ASP A 134 -47.11 -9.27 25.31
CA ASP A 134 -46.43 -10.50 24.89
C ASP A 134 -44.92 -10.46 25.14
N TYR A 135 -44.30 -9.29 25.04
CA TYR A 135 -42.87 -9.11 25.34
C TYR A 135 -42.50 -9.55 26.76
N TYR A 136 -43.41 -9.35 27.71
CA TYR A 136 -43.22 -9.71 29.12
C TYR A 136 -43.74 -11.11 29.46
N MET A 137 -44.23 -11.88 28.47
CA MET A 137 -44.57 -13.29 28.64
C MET A 137 -43.39 -14.23 28.35
N GLU A 138 -42.27 -13.68 27.92
CA GLU A 138 -41.04 -14.43 27.63
C GLU A 138 -40.39 -15.02 28.89
N GLN A 139 -39.60 -16.08 28.72
CA GLN A 139 -38.99 -16.85 29.82
C GLN A 139 -38.06 -16.01 30.71
N TRP A 140 -37.41 -14.99 30.15
CA TRP A 140 -36.54 -14.09 30.90
C TRP A 140 -37.29 -13.25 31.94
N SER A 141 -38.61 -13.05 31.75
CA SER A 141 -39.42 -12.15 32.59
C SER A 141 -39.47 -12.59 34.04
N TYR A 142 -39.54 -13.90 34.31
CA TYR A 142 -39.56 -14.44 35.68
C TYR A 142 -38.26 -14.14 36.43
N GLU A 143 -37.12 -14.37 35.77
CA GLU A 143 -35.81 -14.06 36.34
C GLU A 143 -35.63 -12.54 36.51
N ALA A 144 -36.05 -11.74 35.53
CA ALA A 144 -35.96 -10.28 35.59
C ALA A 144 -36.76 -9.71 36.77
N VAL A 145 -37.98 -10.20 37.00
CA VAL A 145 -38.80 -9.82 38.16
C VAL A 145 -38.11 -10.22 39.47
N SER A 146 -37.53 -11.42 39.54
CA SER A 146 -36.81 -11.91 40.72
C SER A 146 -35.61 -11.03 41.06
N ARG A 147 -34.78 -10.71 40.05
CA ARG A 147 -33.63 -9.80 40.19
C ARG A 147 -34.07 -8.39 40.58
N TYR A 148 -35.16 -7.90 39.98
CA TYR A 148 -35.71 -6.59 40.33
C TYR A 148 -36.14 -6.54 41.80
N PHE A 149 -36.92 -7.51 42.26
CA PHE A 149 -37.36 -7.57 43.66
C PHE A 149 -36.19 -7.66 44.63
N TYR A 150 -35.20 -8.51 44.34
CA TYR A 150 -34.00 -8.62 45.16
C TYR A 150 -33.31 -7.25 45.31
N ASN A 151 -33.04 -6.57 44.19
CA ASN A 151 -32.41 -5.25 44.19
C ASN A 151 -33.26 -4.21 44.92
N LYS A 152 -34.59 -4.25 44.75
CA LYS A 152 -35.50 -3.31 45.40
C LYS A 152 -35.53 -3.49 46.91
N VAL A 153 -35.51 -4.72 47.39
CA VAL A 153 -35.44 -5.04 48.83
C VAL A 153 -34.11 -4.55 49.41
N GLN A 154 -32.98 -4.81 48.74
CA GLN A 154 -31.68 -4.31 49.20
C GLN A 154 -31.64 -2.78 49.24
N GLN A 155 -32.16 -2.10 48.21
CA GLN A 155 -32.28 -0.64 48.19
C GLN A 155 -33.09 -0.13 49.39
N LYS A 156 -34.26 -0.73 49.66
CA LYS A 156 -35.10 -0.34 50.79
C LYS A 156 -34.43 -0.61 52.15
N ARG A 157 -33.68 -1.71 52.27
CA ARG A 157 -32.89 -2.00 53.47
C ARG A 157 -31.85 -0.90 53.71
N VAL A 158 -31.10 -0.50 52.68
CA VAL A 158 -30.09 0.57 52.78
C VAL A 158 -30.74 1.91 53.14
N GLU A 159 -31.86 2.26 52.52
CA GLU A 159 -32.62 3.49 52.86
C GLU A 159 -33.08 3.49 54.32
N LEU A 160 -33.55 2.36 54.83
CA LEU A 160 -33.95 2.19 56.24
C LEU A 160 -32.76 2.26 57.20
N GLU A 161 -31.65 1.58 56.90
CA GLU A 161 -30.42 1.64 57.68
C GLU A 161 -29.89 3.07 57.78
N GLN A 162 -29.93 3.83 56.67
CA GLN A 162 -29.56 5.24 56.64
C GLN A 162 -30.52 6.11 57.47
N ALA A 163 -31.84 5.92 57.32
CA ALA A 163 -32.85 6.68 58.05
C ALA A 163 -32.82 6.42 59.56
N LEU A 164 -32.45 5.19 59.96
CA LEU A 164 -32.30 4.78 61.37
C LEU A 164 -30.92 5.11 61.95
N GLY A 165 -30.01 5.69 61.16
CA GLY A 165 -28.66 6.06 61.60
C GLY A 165 -27.74 4.86 61.92
N ILE A 166 -28.10 3.66 61.44
CA ILE A 166 -27.32 2.45 61.65
C ILE A 166 -26.17 2.46 60.62
N ARG A 167 -25.02 3.02 61.01
CA ARG A 167 -23.77 2.81 60.28
C ARG A 167 -23.26 1.41 60.61
N ASN A 168 -23.36 0.48 59.66
CA ASN A 168 -22.61 -0.77 59.73
C ASN A 168 -21.11 -0.44 59.71
N SER A 169 -20.43 -0.73 60.83
CA SER A 169 -18.97 -0.79 60.92
C SER A 169 -18.41 -1.95 60.10
#